data_AF-A0A660PMN7-F1
#
_entry.id   AF-A0A660PMN7-F1
#
_cell.length_a   1.000
_cell.length_b   1.000
_cell.length_c   1.000
_cell.angle_alpha   90.00
_cell.angle_beta   90.00
_cell.angle_gamma   90.00
#
_symmetry.space_group_name_H-M   'P 1'
#
loop_
_entity.id
_entity.type
_entity.pdbx_description
1 polymer ?
#
loop_
_entity_poly.entity_id
_entity_poly.type
_entity_poly.pdbx_seq_one_letter_code
_entity_poly.pdbx_strand_id
1 'polypeptide(L)'
;MIVYARPFVRLWLEPEFWEAADVMRILATSSAFFLPQIIGNAVLFGTDNHRYLLRVLLLEAGLKIVLAFWLVGPYGLTGMALAAAIPQVLLYVTLYPVLLGKAIKVSPIWIGLTSLQAGFVAMFVSLPVAFLMRLWLQPNSWVTFVIDVGVVCVVGLIGGWFILEPTDRARVKAWFGRS
;
A
#
# COMPACT_ATOMS: atom_id res chain seq x y z
N MET A 1 -1.14 -1.95 -8.91
CA MET A 1 -2.22 -0.96 -9.16
C MET A 1 -1.80 0.22 -10.05
N ILE A 2 -0.64 0.85 -9.86
CA ILE A 2 -0.22 2.04 -10.66
C ILE A 2 -0.27 1.77 -12.18
N VAL A 3 0.20 0.59 -12.61
CA VAL A 3 0.20 0.14 -14.02
C VAL A 3 -1.18 -0.34 -14.48
N TYR A 4 -1.94 -1.00 -13.61
CA TYR A 4 -3.18 -1.73 -13.92
C TYR A 4 -4.47 -0.92 -13.77
N ALA A 5 -4.42 0.27 -13.15
CA ALA A 5 -5.61 1.07 -12.88
C ALA A 5 -6.41 1.42 -14.15
N ARG A 6 -5.73 1.83 -15.24
CA ARG A 6 -6.41 2.16 -16.50
C ARG A 6 -7.04 0.94 -17.19
N PRO A 7 -6.33 -0.19 -17.40
CA PRO A 7 -6.95 -1.41 -17.91
C PRO A 7 -8.15 -1.88 -17.07
N PHE A 8 -8.01 -1.85 -15.74
CA PHE A 8 -9.08 -2.26 -14.84
C PHE A 8 -10.33 -1.37 -15.01
N VAL A 9 -10.17 -0.05 -14.99
CA VAL A 9 -11.29 0.89 -15.16
C VAL A 9 -11.94 0.73 -16.53
N ARG A 10 -11.17 0.51 -17.60
CA ARG A 10 -11.72 0.26 -18.94
C ARG A 10 -12.55 -1.02 -19.05
N LEU A 11 -12.18 -2.06 -18.29
CA LEU A 11 -12.90 -3.34 -18.29
C LEU A 11 -14.15 -3.32 -17.42
N TRP A 12 -14.18 -2.43 -16.42
CA TRP A 12 -15.22 -2.39 -15.40
C TRP A 12 -16.23 -1.27 -15.61
N LEU A 13 -15.80 -0.12 -16.13
CA LEU A 13 -16.61 1.08 -16.26
C LEU A 13 -16.71 1.53 -17.72
N GLU A 14 -17.80 2.23 -18.01
CA GLU A 14 -17.99 2.90 -19.28
C GLU A 14 -16.94 4.00 -19.51
N PRO A 15 -16.67 4.37 -20.78
CA PRO A 15 -15.63 5.33 -21.12
C PRO A 15 -15.73 6.62 -20.33
N GLU A 16 -16.93 7.10 -20.01
CA GLU A 16 -17.20 8.35 -19.29
C GLU A 16 -16.55 8.44 -17.89
N PHE A 17 -16.18 7.31 -17.28
CA PHE A 17 -15.61 7.24 -15.93
C PHE A 17 -14.10 6.95 -15.89
N TRP A 18 -13.39 7.07 -17.01
CA TRP A 18 -11.92 7.07 -17.10
C TRP A 18 -11.17 7.85 -16.01
N GLU A 19 -11.68 8.98 -15.51
CA GLU A 19 -11.06 9.74 -14.42
C GLU A 19 -10.93 8.93 -13.10
N ALA A 20 -11.78 7.93 -12.90
CA ALA A 20 -11.68 7.01 -11.76
C ALA A 20 -10.35 6.24 -11.74
N ALA A 21 -9.70 6.08 -12.89
CA ALA A 21 -8.38 5.43 -12.96
C ALA A 21 -7.30 6.26 -12.25
N ASP A 22 -7.39 7.59 -12.33
CA ASP A 22 -6.42 8.47 -11.68
C ASP A 22 -6.70 8.58 -10.18
N VAL A 23 -7.98 8.59 -9.77
CA VAL A 23 -8.39 8.42 -8.36
C VAL A 23 -7.84 7.12 -7.77
N MET A 24 -8.01 5.99 -8.47
CA MET A 24 -7.47 4.70 -8.04
C MET A 24 -5.95 4.71 -7.91
N ARG A 25 -5.23 5.40 -8.80
CA ARG A 25 -3.77 5.53 -8.71
C ARG A 25 -3.34 6.28 -7.47
N ILE A 26 -4.00 7.39 -7.16
CA ILE A 26 -3.70 8.21 -5.98
C ILE A 26 -3.90 7.37 -4.70
N LEU A 27 -5.07 6.73 -4.57
CA LEU A 27 -5.40 5.91 -3.41
C LEU A 27 -4.53 4.66 -3.28
N ALA A 28 -4.19 4.01 -4.41
CA ALA A 28 -3.28 2.87 -4.39
C ALA A 28 -1.88 3.26 -3.93
N THR A 29 -1.43 4.46 -4.32
CA THR A 29 -0.11 4.97 -3.92
C THR A 29 -0.08 5.28 -2.42
N SER A 30 -1.11 5.94 -1.88
CA SER A 30 -1.18 6.20 -0.43
C SER A 30 -1.33 4.91 0.40
N SER A 31 -2.01 3.90 -0.15
CA SER A 31 -2.16 2.59 0.49
C SER A 31 -0.82 1.86 0.69
N ALA A 32 0.16 2.09 -0.19
CA ALA A 32 1.50 1.51 -0.04
C ALA A 32 2.20 1.97 1.25
N PHE A 33 1.92 3.19 1.71
CA PHE A 33 2.44 3.72 2.99
C PHE A 33 1.65 3.23 4.21
N PHE A 34 0.39 2.84 4.01
CA PHE A 34 -0.47 2.33 5.08
C PHE A 34 -0.23 0.85 5.39
N LEU A 35 0.07 0.03 4.39
CA LEU A 35 0.22 -1.43 4.56
C LEU A 35 1.24 -1.83 5.65
N PRO A 36 2.48 -1.27 5.71
CA PRO A 36 3.42 -1.59 6.78
C PRO A 36 2.89 -1.26 8.18
N GLN A 37 1.97 -0.31 8.26
CA GLN A 37 1.42 0.18 9.53
C GLN A 37 0.42 -0.77 10.15
N ILE A 38 -0.20 -1.65 9.37
CA ILE A 38 -1.11 -2.67 9.90
C ILE A 38 -0.39 -3.54 10.93
N ILE A 39 0.88 -3.87 10.67
CA ILE A 39 1.74 -4.62 11.59
C ILE A 39 2.05 -3.79 12.84
N GLY A 40 2.44 -2.52 12.68
CA GLY A 40 2.69 -1.62 13.80
C GLY A 40 1.45 -1.41 14.68
N ASN A 41 0.25 -1.38 14.08
CA ASN A 41 -1.01 -1.24 14.79
C ASN A 41 -1.27 -2.47 15.66
N ALA A 42 -1.05 -3.67 15.12
CA ALA A 42 -1.17 -4.91 15.89
C ALA A 42 -0.22 -4.92 17.11
N VAL A 43 1.00 -4.42 16.96
CA VAL A 43 1.96 -4.29 18.08
C VAL A 43 1.49 -3.26 19.11
N LEU A 44 0.96 -2.11 18.69
CA LEU A 44 0.41 -1.10 19.60
C LEU A 44 -0.82 -1.61 20.36
N PHE A 45 -1.68 -2.40 19.70
CA PHE A 45 -2.80 -3.08 20.35
C PHE A 45 -2.32 -4.11 21.38
N GLY A 46 -1.31 -4.92 21.04
CA GLY A 46 -0.76 -5.93 21.94
C GLY A 46 0.00 -5.36 23.16
N THR A 47 0.46 -4.11 23.10
CA THR A 47 1.24 -3.45 24.17
C THR A 47 0.43 -2.45 25.00
N ASP A 48 -0.90 -2.47 24.88
CA ASP A 48 -1.85 -1.53 25.53
C ASP A 48 -1.58 -0.04 25.24
N ASN A 49 -0.89 0.26 24.13
CA ASN A 49 -0.54 1.60 23.69
C ASN A 49 -1.57 2.20 22.70
N HIS A 50 -2.81 1.71 22.74
CA HIS A 50 -3.90 2.06 21.84
C HIS A 50 -4.22 3.56 21.80
N ARG A 51 -3.91 4.29 22.88
CA ARG A 51 -4.10 5.75 22.98
C ARG A 51 -3.33 6.53 21.91
N TYR A 52 -2.13 6.06 21.53
CA TYR A 52 -1.35 6.72 20.48
C TYR A 52 -2.00 6.53 19.11
N LEU A 53 -2.50 5.32 18.84
CA LEU A 53 -3.21 5.00 17.61
C LEU A 53 -4.49 5.83 17.46
N LEU A 54 -5.27 5.95 18.53
CA LEU A 54 -6.49 6.77 18.55
C LEU A 54 -6.21 8.24 18.21
N ARG A 55 -5.11 8.82 18.73
CA ARG A 55 -4.72 10.21 18.41
C ARG A 55 -4.39 10.39 16.93
N VAL A 56 -3.68 9.45 16.33
CA VAL A 56 -3.36 9.49 14.90
C VAL A 56 -4.63 9.37 14.07
N LEU A 57 -5.50 8.41 14.38
CA LEU A 57 -6.76 8.20 13.67
C LEU A 57 -7.69 9.41 13.74
N LEU A 58 -7.83 10.03 14.92
CA LEU A 58 -8.64 11.24 15.08
C LEU A 58 -8.09 12.42 14.27
N LEU A 59 -6.77 12.60 14.29
CA LEU A 59 -6.12 13.66 13.53
C LEU A 59 -6.20 13.39 12.02
N GLU A 60 -6.05 12.14 11.59
CA GLU A 60 -6.23 11.72 10.20
C GLU A 60 -7.66 11.98 9.72
N ALA A 61 -8.67 11.59 10.50
CA ALA A 61 -10.07 11.82 10.17
C ALA A 61 -10.39 13.31 10.08
N GLY A 62 -9.91 14.11 11.05
CA GLY A 62 -10.07 15.56 11.04
C GLY A 62 -9.46 16.21 9.80
N LEU A 63 -8.21 15.85 9.46
CA LEU A 63 -7.55 16.36 8.26
C LEU A 63 -8.25 15.92 6.96
N LYS A 64 -8.72 14.66 6.89
CA LYS A 64 -9.48 14.15 5.73
C LYS A 64 -10.74 14.96 5.49
N ILE A 65 -11.49 15.29 6.55
CA ILE A 65 -12.71 16.09 6.46
C ILE A 65 -12.39 17.52 6.00
N VAL A 66 -11.41 18.17 6.63
CA VAL A 66 -11.01 19.55 6.30
C VAL A 66 -10.54 19.65 4.85
N LEU A 67 -9.68 18.72 4.42
CA LEU A 67 -9.20 18.69 3.04
C LEU A 67 -10.30 18.31 2.05
N ALA A 68 -11.25 17.44 2.43
CA ALA A 68 -12.36 17.10 1.54
C ALA A 68 -13.21 18.35 1.25
N PHE A 69 -13.58 19.14 2.25
CA PHE A 69 -14.31 20.40 2.02
C PHE A 69 -13.54 21.38 1.14
N TRP A 70 -12.21 21.43 1.28
CA TRP A 70 -11.38 22.38 0.54
C TRP A 70 -11.04 21.94 -0.89
N LEU A 71 -10.76 20.65 -1.11
CA LEU A 71 -10.31 20.13 -2.41
C LEU A 71 -11.44 19.62 -3.30
N VAL A 72 -12.56 19.14 -2.73
CA VAL A 72 -13.66 18.57 -3.54
C VAL A 72 -14.32 19.62 -4.42
N GLY A 73 -14.42 20.87 -3.95
CA GLY A 73 -14.96 21.98 -4.75
C GLY A 73 -14.19 22.20 -6.06
N PRO A 74 -12.89 22.54 -6.01
CA PRO A 74 -12.11 22.82 -7.22
C PRO A 74 -11.67 21.58 -8.01
N TYR A 75 -11.50 20.41 -7.38
CA TYR A 75 -10.91 19.22 -8.02
C TYR A 75 -11.83 18.00 -8.09
N GLY A 76 -13.10 18.12 -7.65
CA GLY A 76 -14.10 17.05 -7.73
C GLY A 76 -13.63 15.72 -7.10
N LEU A 77 -13.77 14.64 -7.87
CA LEU A 77 -13.38 13.28 -7.49
C LEU A 77 -11.88 13.13 -7.19
N THR A 78 -11.03 13.78 -7.99
CA THR A 78 -9.58 13.80 -7.75
C THR A 78 -9.25 14.53 -6.45
N GLY A 79 -9.98 15.60 -6.15
CA GLY A 79 -9.89 16.32 -4.88
C GLY A 79 -10.20 15.43 -3.68
N MET A 80 -11.24 14.61 -3.78
CA MET A 80 -11.58 13.63 -2.73
C MET A 80 -10.47 12.59 -2.53
N ALA A 81 -9.89 12.10 -3.62
CA ALA A 81 -8.78 11.14 -3.57
C ALA A 81 -7.56 11.73 -2.87
N LEU A 82 -7.22 12.99 -3.18
CA LEU A 82 -6.12 13.72 -2.54
C LEU A 82 -6.40 14.01 -1.07
N ALA A 83 -7.64 14.39 -0.73
CA ALA A 83 -8.06 14.59 0.65
C ALA A 83 -7.91 13.33 1.50
N ALA A 84 -8.10 12.14 0.90
CA ALA A 84 -7.84 10.87 1.57
C ALA A 84 -6.34 10.52 1.62
N ALA A 85 -5.61 10.73 0.54
CA ALA A 85 -4.21 10.31 0.39
C ALA A 85 -3.23 11.18 1.17
N ILE A 86 -3.41 12.50 1.19
CA ILE A 86 -2.46 13.45 1.79
C ILE A 86 -2.31 13.24 3.30
N PRO A 87 -3.40 13.25 4.11
CA PRO A 87 -3.28 13.03 5.56
C PRO A 87 -2.70 11.66 5.86
N GLN A 88 -3.13 10.64 5.12
CA GLN A 88 -2.68 9.27 5.26
C GLN A 88 -1.15 9.20 5.09
N VAL A 89 -0.61 9.68 3.96
CA VAL A 89 0.84 9.67 3.72
C VAL A 89 1.57 10.52 4.74
N LEU A 90 1.08 11.74 5.01
CA LEU A 90 1.76 12.67 5.92
C LEU A 90 1.90 12.08 7.32
N LEU A 91 0.82 11.57 7.90
CA LEU A 91 0.82 11.06 9.27
C LEU A 91 1.55 9.73 9.38
N TYR A 92 1.45 8.88 8.37
CA TYR A 92 2.09 7.57 8.38
C TYR A 92 3.59 7.62 8.07
N VAL A 93 4.05 8.65 7.35
CA VAL A 93 5.49 8.88 7.16
C VAL A 93 6.13 9.60 8.35
N THR A 94 5.41 10.50 9.02
CA THR A 94 6.00 11.37 10.05
C THR A 94 5.61 11.01 11.48
N LEU A 95 4.34 11.18 11.83
CA LEU A 95 3.84 11.06 13.20
C LEU A 95 3.87 9.61 13.69
N TYR A 96 3.49 8.68 12.83
CA TYR A 96 3.33 7.29 13.21
C TYR A 96 4.64 6.59 13.58
N PRO A 97 5.74 6.65 12.80
CA PRO A 97 7.00 6.01 13.19
C PRO A 97 7.56 6.58 14.50
N VAL A 98 7.30 7.87 14.78
CA VAL A 98 7.70 8.52 16.04
C VAL A 98 6.90 7.96 17.22
N LEU A 99 5.59 7.82 17.08
CA LEU A 99 4.73 7.29 18.13
C LEU A 99 4.98 5.79 18.36
N LEU A 100 5.10 5.02 17.28
CA LEU A 100 5.43 3.60 17.36
C LEU A 100 6.80 3.42 18.01
N GLY A 101 7.82 4.15 17.56
CA GLY A 101 9.16 4.10 18.14
C GLY A 101 9.20 4.44 19.64
N LYS A 102 8.37 5.38 20.10
CA LYS A 102 8.21 5.66 21.55
C LYS A 102 7.58 4.49 22.30
N ALA A 103 6.58 3.83 21.74
CA ALA A 103 5.91 2.70 22.37
C ALA A 103 6.81 1.46 22.48
N ILE A 104 7.61 1.18 21.43
CA ILE A 104 8.48 -0.01 21.38
C ILE A 104 9.95 0.26 21.73
N LYS A 105 10.30 1.50 22.10
CA LYS A 105 11.68 1.98 22.40
C LYS A 105 12.68 1.73 21.27
N VAL A 106 12.24 1.81 20.01
CA VAL A 106 13.08 1.69 18.82
C VAL A 106 13.19 3.04 18.12
N SER A 107 14.31 3.29 17.44
CA SER A 107 14.49 4.53 16.67
C SER A 107 13.42 4.67 15.57
N PRO A 108 12.68 5.79 15.52
CA PRO A 108 11.67 6.07 14.49
C PRO A 108 12.21 5.99 13.05
N ILE A 109 13.47 6.40 12.87
CA ILE A 109 14.14 6.39 11.57
C ILE A 109 14.30 4.95 11.07
N TRP A 110 14.61 4.02 11.96
CA TRP A 110 14.81 2.62 11.62
C TRP A 110 13.50 2.00 11.11
N ILE A 111 12.39 2.26 11.82
CA ILE A 111 11.03 1.82 11.41
C ILE A 111 10.67 2.37 10.02
N GLY A 112 10.92 3.66 9.79
CA GLY A 112 10.67 4.30 8.50
C GLY A 112 11.51 3.71 7.37
N LEU A 113 12.82 3.51 7.60
CA LEU A 113 13.73 2.93 6.62
C LEU A 113 13.38 1.47 6.29
N THR A 114 13.06 0.63 7.27
CA THR A 114 12.64 -0.76 7.02
C THR A 114 11.36 -0.82 6.20
N SER A 115 10.39 0.05 6.49
CA SER A 115 9.13 0.13 5.74
C SER A 115 9.37 0.60 4.30
N LEU A 116 10.23 1.59 4.10
CA LEU A 116 10.63 2.07 2.77
C LEU A 116 11.39 0.99 2.00
N GLN A 117 12.35 0.31 2.62
CA GLN A 117 13.10 -0.77 2.00
C GLN A 117 12.18 -1.90 1.53
N ALA A 118 11.23 -2.35 2.36
CA ALA A 118 10.26 -3.36 1.96
C ALA A 118 9.42 -2.90 0.74
N GLY A 119 8.98 -1.63 0.74
CA GLY A 119 8.28 -1.02 -0.38
C GLY A 119 9.12 -0.96 -1.66
N PHE A 120 10.39 -0.57 -1.55
CA PHE A 120 11.32 -0.51 -2.68
C PHE A 120 11.60 -1.90 -3.24
N VAL A 121 11.85 -2.92 -2.41
CA VAL A 121 12.08 -4.29 -2.89
C VAL A 121 10.83 -4.82 -3.61
N ALA A 122 9.64 -4.63 -3.03
CA ALA A 122 8.39 -5.01 -3.68
C ALA A 122 8.22 -4.29 -5.03
N MET A 123 8.55 -3.00 -5.11
CA MET A 123 8.52 -2.23 -6.36
C MET A 123 9.52 -2.77 -7.38
N PHE A 124 10.78 -2.97 -7.00
CA PHE A 124 11.83 -3.44 -7.91
C PHE A 124 11.58 -4.86 -8.45
N VAL A 125 10.91 -5.72 -7.68
CA VAL A 125 10.55 -7.07 -8.15
C VAL A 125 9.29 -7.05 -9.02
N SER A 126 8.24 -6.35 -8.57
CA SER A 126 6.93 -6.41 -9.24
C SER A 126 6.82 -5.54 -10.49
N LEU A 127 7.50 -4.38 -10.53
CA LEU A 127 7.34 -3.39 -11.58
C LEU A 127 7.95 -3.83 -12.93
N PRO A 128 9.15 -4.43 -12.99
CA PRO A 128 9.68 -4.98 -14.24
C PRO A 128 8.83 -6.13 -14.79
N VAL A 129 8.30 -6.99 -13.91
CA VAL A 129 7.44 -8.11 -14.30
C VAL A 129 6.13 -7.59 -14.87
N ALA A 130 5.50 -6.62 -14.20
CA ALA A 130 4.29 -5.97 -14.70
C ALA A 130 4.52 -5.27 -16.05
N PHE A 131 5.69 -4.63 -16.22
CA PHE A 131 6.05 -4.01 -17.49
C PHE A 131 6.26 -5.03 -18.60
N LEU A 132 6.95 -6.13 -18.31
CA LEU A 132 7.22 -7.20 -19.27
C LEU A 132 5.94 -7.94 -19.66
N MET A 133 5.06 -8.24 -18.70
CA MET A 133 3.75 -8.83 -18.99
C MET A 133 2.92 -7.94 -19.90
N ARG A 134 2.95 -6.62 -19.71
CA ARG A 134 2.23 -5.67 -20.57
C ARG A 134 2.73 -5.64 -22.01
N LEU A 135 4.01 -5.96 -22.25
CA LEU A 135 4.55 -6.08 -23.61
C LEU A 135 4.04 -7.35 -24.31
N TRP A 136 3.73 -8.41 -23.56
CA TRP A 136 3.35 -9.72 -24.09
C TRP A 136 1.84 -9.95 -24.11
N LEU A 137 1.12 -9.40 -23.14
CA LEU A 137 -0.31 -9.54 -22.91
C LEU A 137 -0.91 -8.16 -22.72
N GLN A 138 -1.66 -7.67 -23.71
CA GLN A 138 -2.50 -6.49 -23.50
C GLN A 138 -3.76 -6.93 -22.73
N PRO A 139 -4.02 -6.40 -21.52
CA PRO A 139 -5.20 -6.75 -20.73
C PRO A 139 -6.46 -6.10 -21.34
N ASN A 140 -6.92 -6.66 -22.46
CA ASN A 140 -8.15 -6.28 -23.17
C ASN A 140 -9.36 -7.12 -22.75
N SER A 141 -9.18 -8.09 -21.85
CA SER A 141 -10.24 -8.96 -21.32
C SER A 141 -10.02 -9.23 -19.84
N TRP A 142 -11.09 -9.60 -19.12
CA TRP A 142 -11.01 -10.00 -17.71
C TRP A 142 -10.05 -11.18 -17.48
N VAL A 143 -10.04 -12.15 -18.39
CA VAL A 143 -9.17 -13.34 -18.27
C VAL A 143 -7.70 -12.94 -18.39
N THR A 144 -7.33 -12.16 -19.41
CA THR A 144 -5.94 -11.71 -19.58
C THR A 144 -5.50 -10.79 -18.44
N PHE A 145 -6.40 -9.95 -17.92
CA PHE A 145 -6.15 -9.12 -16.74
C PHE A 145 -5.85 -9.95 -15.49
N VAL A 146 -6.69 -10.96 -15.18
CA VAL A 146 -6.52 -11.81 -13.99
C VAL A 146 -5.24 -12.64 -14.08
N ILE A 147 -4.90 -13.17 -15.25
CA ILE A 147 -3.65 -13.90 -15.47
C ILE A 147 -2.45 -12.99 -15.23
N ASP A 148 -2.44 -11.78 -15.80
CA ASP A 148 -1.35 -10.82 -15.66
C ASP A 148 -1.13 -10.43 -14.19
N VAL A 149 -2.20 -10.05 -13.49
CA VAL A 149 -2.15 -9.74 -12.05
C VAL A 149 -1.70 -10.97 -11.24
N GLY A 150 -2.20 -12.16 -11.56
CA GLY A 150 -1.82 -13.40 -10.89
C GLY A 150 -0.33 -13.69 -11.01
N VAL A 151 0.25 -13.53 -12.20
CA VAL A 151 1.70 -13.73 -12.43
C VAL A 151 2.52 -12.71 -11.64
N VAL A 152 2.14 -11.42 -11.68
CA VAL A 152 2.83 -10.38 -10.89
C VAL A 152 2.75 -10.66 -9.39
N CYS A 153 1.61 -11.13 -8.89
CA CYS A 153 1.45 -11.53 -7.49
C CYS A 153 2.36 -12.70 -7.12
N VAL A 154 2.41 -13.76 -7.93
CA VAL A 154 3.26 -14.93 -7.70
C VAL A 154 4.74 -14.53 -7.68
N VAL A 155 5.19 -13.73 -8.65
CA VAL A 155 6.59 -13.27 -8.68
C VAL A 155 6.88 -12.29 -7.53
N GLY A 156 5.91 -11.46 -7.16
CA GLY A 156 6.00 -10.60 -5.98
C GLY A 156 6.20 -11.38 -4.68
N LEU A 157 5.54 -12.53 -4.53
CA LEU A 157 5.74 -13.43 -3.39
C LEU A 157 7.16 -14.03 -3.35
N ILE A 158 7.74 -14.33 -4.52
CA ILE A 158 9.15 -14.75 -4.62
C ILE A 158 10.07 -13.62 -4.16
N GLY A 159 9.78 -12.36 -4.51
CA GLY A 159 10.47 -11.20 -3.95
C GLY A 159 10.35 -11.11 -2.43
N GLY A 160 9.15 -11.35 -1.91
CA GLY A 160 8.88 -11.41 -0.46
C GLY A 160 9.71 -12.47 0.27
N TRP A 161 10.01 -13.60 -0.38
CA TRP A 161 10.92 -14.63 0.16
C TRP A 161 12.31 -14.09 0.49
N PHE A 162 12.82 -13.13 -0.29
CA PHE A 162 14.13 -12.51 -0.04
C PHE A 162 14.10 -11.45 1.08
N ILE A 163 12.92 -10.96 1.45
CA ILE A 163 12.74 -9.99 2.54
C ILE A 163 12.59 -10.72 3.89
N LEU A 164 12.00 -11.92 3.90
CA LEU A 164 11.82 -12.73 5.11
C LEU A 164 13.14 -12.97 5.85
N GLU A 165 13.12 -12.84 7.18
CA GLU A 165 14.27 -13.15 8.03
C GLU A 165 14.68 -14.63 7.89
N PRO A 166 15.97 -14.96 8.06
CA PRO A 166 16.45 -16.34 7.95
C PRO A 166 15.72 -17.32 8.90
N THR A 167 15.34 -16.85 10.07
CA THR A 167 14.54 -17.56 11.09
C THR A 167 13.13 -17.91 10.58
N ASP A 168 12.46 -16.97 9.92
CA ASP A 168 11.15 -17.19 9.33
C ASP A 168 11.22 -18.10 8.09
N ARG A 169 12.26 -17.97 7.26
CA ARG A 169 12.50 -18.90 6.14
C ARG A 169 12.67 -20.34 6.62
N ALA A 170 13.38 -20.54 7.73
CA ALA A 170 13.54 -21.86 8.34
C ALA A 170 12.19 -22.44 8.81
N ARG A 171 11.31 -21.62 9.39
CA ARG A 171 9.95 -22.05 9.78
C ARG A 171 9.09 -22.43 8.58
N VAL A 172 9.12 -21.65 7.50
CA VAL A 172 8.36 -21.97 6.28
C VAL A 172 8.88 -23.25 5.64
N LYS A 173 10.21 -23.42 5.55
CA LYS A 173 10.82 -24.68 5.07
C LYS A 173 10.42 -25.88 5.94
N ALA A 174 10.34 -25.72 7.26
CA ALA A 174 9.91 -26.78 8.17
C ALA A 174 8.43 -27.18 7.98
N TRP A 175 7.58 -26.26 7.53
CA TRP A 175 6.20 -26.54 7.14
C TRP A 175 6.12 -27.35 5.84
N PHE A 176 6.89 -26.96 4.81
CA PHE A 176 6.96 -27.69 3.54
C PHE A 176 7.70 -29.03 3.64
N GLY A 177 8.61 -29.21 4.59
CA GLY A 177 9.33 -30.46 4.83
C GLY A 177 8.58 -31.50 5.68
N ARG A 178 7.33 -31.20 6.11
CA ARG A 178 6.47 -32.12 6.88
C ARG A 178 5.39 -32.81 6.04
N SER A 179 5.42 -32.65 4.71
CA SER A 179 4.54 -33.38 3.78
C SER A 179 5.24 -34.59 3.16
#